data_AF-Q9HGU1-F1
#
_entry.id   AF-Q9HGU1-F1
#
_cell.length_a   1.000
_cell.length_b   1.000
_cell.length_c   1.000
_cell.angle_alpha   90.00
_cell.angle_beta   90.00
_cell.angle_gamma   90.00
#
_symmetry.space_group_name_H-M   'P 1'
#
loop_
_entity.id
_entity.type
_entity.pdbx_description
1 polymer ?
#
loop_
_entity_poly.entity_id
_entity_poly.type
_entity_poly.pdbx_seq_one_letter_code
_entity_poly.pdbx_strand_id
1 'polypeptide(L)'
;SFFTYTGPTDGTPWDEIDIEFLGKDTTKVQFNYYTNGAGNHEKVADLGFDAANAYHTYAFDWQPNSIKWYVDGQLKHTATSQIPTNPGKIMM
;
A
#
# COMPACT_ATOMS: atom_id res chain seq x y z
N SER A 1 7.54 1.16 7.10
CA SER A 1 6.35 1.25 6.22
C SER A 1 5.29 0.33 6.81
N PHE A 2 4.21 0.02 6.10
CA PHE A 2 3.37 -1.14 6.41
C PHE A 2 2.93 -1.76 5.09
N PHE A 3 3.24 -3.04 4.88
CA PHE A 3 3.10 -3.64 3.56
C PHE A 3 2.94 -5.16 3.63
N THR A 4 2.44 -5.75 2.54
CA THR A 4 2.54 -7.20 2.29
C THR A 4 3.63 -7.48 1.27
N TYR A 5 4.41 -8.54 1.44
CA TYR A 5 5.46 -8.92 0.51
C TYR A 5 5.58 -10.43 0.31
N THR A 6 5.78 -10.83 -0.93
CA THR A 6 6.36 -12.12 -1.34
C THR A 6 7.19 -11.90 -2.59
N GLY A 7 8.16 -12.78 -2.87
CA GLY A 7 8.99 -12.63 -4.05
C GLY A 7 9.93 -13.80 -4.30
N PRO A 8 10.95 -13.63 -5.18
CA PRO A 8 11.81 -14.72 -5.63
C PRO A 8 12.51 -15.48 -4.50
N THR A 9 12.82 -14.81 -3.38
CA THR A 9 13.41 -15.43 -2.18
C THR A 9 12.46 -16.41 -1.48
N ASP A 10 11.15 -16.24 -1.66
CA ASP A 10 10.09 -17.13 -1.17
C ASP A 10 9.59 -18.10 -2.27
N GLY A 11 10.18 -18.08 -3.47
CA GLY A 11 9.80 -18.95 -4.59
C GLY A 11 8.53 -18.51 -5.34
N THR A 12 8.13 -17.24 -5.20
CA THR A 12 6.92 -16.66 -5.81
C THR A 12 7.26 -15.46 -6.70
N PRO A 13 6.33 -15.03 -7.59
CA PRO A 13 6.42 -13.71 -8.22
C PRO A 13 6.51 -12.61 -7.17
N TRP A 14 7.20 -11.51 -7.49
CA TRP A 14 7.21 -10.34 -6.61
C TRP A 14 5.85 -9.65 -6.64
N ASP A 15 5.08 -9.89 -5.58
CA ASP A 15 3.78 -9.29 -5.33
C ASP A 15 3.84 -8.54 -3.99
N GLU A 16 3.45 -7.27 -4.01
CA GLU A 16 3.58 -6.35 -2.88
C GLU A 16 2.47 -5.29 -2.87
N ILE A 17 2.06 -4.84 -1.69
CA ILE A 17 1.06 -3.77 -1.51
C ILE A 17 1.54 -2.87 -0.37
N ASP A 18 1.60 -1.58 -0.63
CA ASP A 18 2.32 -0.62 0.21
C ASP A 18 1.45 0.46 0.83
N ILE A 19 1.80 0.81 2.06
CA ILE A 19 1.52 2.09 2.71
C ILE A 19 2.85 2.65 3.22
N GLU A 20 3.27 3.77 2.63
CA GLU A 20 4.56 4.39 2.91
C GLU A 20 4.40 5.85 3.35
N PHE A 21 5.14 6.22 4.40
CA PHE A 21 5.24 7.60 4.86
C PHE A 21 6.64 8.11 4.55
N LEU A 22 6.73 9.03 3.60
CA LEU A 22 8.00 9.69 3.29
C LEU A 22 8.24 10.77 4.33
N GLY A 23 9.22 10.57 5.21
CA GLY A 23 9.50 11.48 6.34
C GLY A 23 9.82 12.93 5.96
N LYS A 24 10.04 13.23 4.68
CA LYS A 24 10.19 14.61 4.17
C LYS A 24 8.89 15.43 4.25
N ASP A 25 7.73 14.77 4.24
CA ASP A 25 6.40 15.41 4.32
C ASP A 25 5.38 14.39 4.87
N THR A 26 5.21 14.39 6.19
CA THR A 26 4.30 13.49 6.91
C THR A 26 2.85 13.95 6.86
N THR A 27 2.51 15.03 6.13
CA THR A 27 1.11 15.35 5.81
C THR A 27 0.59 14.58 4.60
N LYS A 28 1.41 13.68 4.04
CA LYS A 28 1.11 12.85 2.89
C LYS A 28 1.41 11.38 3.20
N VAL A 29 0.71 10.51 2.48
CA VAL A 29 0.96 9.07 2.45
C VAL A 29 1.10 8.63 0.99
N GLN A 30 2.00 7.68 0.74
CA GLN A 30 2.16 7.02 -0.56
C GLN A 30 1.55 5.63 -0.50
N PHE A 31 0.69 5.33 -1.47
CA PHE A 31 0.21 3.98 -1.75
C PHE A 31 0.94 3.46 -2.99
N ASN A 32 1.25 2.17 -3.02
CA ASN A 32 1.84 1.53 -4.19
C ASN A 32 1.48 0.03 -4.19
N TYR A 33 1.80 -0.65 -5.28
CA TYR A 33 1.77 -2.10 -5.35
C TYR A 33 2.65 -2.60 -6.50
N TYR A 34 3.14 -3.83 -6.35
CA TYR A 34 3.84 -4.57 -7.38
C TYR A 34 3.08 -5.84 -7.72
N THR A 35 3.01 -6.15 -9.02
CA THR A 35 2.45 -7.42 -9.51
C THR A 35 3.43 -8.07 -10.45
N ASN A 36 3.94 -9.25 -10.08
CA ASN A 36 5.01 -9.92 -10.79
C ASN A 36 6.22 -9.00 -11.08
N GLY A 37 6.60 -8.20 -10.08
CA GLY A 37 7.70 -7.23 -10.16
C GLY A 37 7.40 -5.95 -10.95
N ALA A 38 6.21 -5.81 -11.54
CA ALA A 38 5.78 -4.57 -12.18
C ALA A 38 5.15 -3.63 -11.14
N GLY A 39 5.88 -2.55 -10.81
CA GLY A 39 5.40 -1.44 -9.99
C GLY A 39 5.11 -0.19 -10.83
N ASN A 40 5.52 0.98 -10.32
CA ASN A 40 5.17 2.31 -10.85
C ASN A 40 3.67 2.65 -10.72
N HIS A 41 3.08 2.26 -9.59
CA HIS A 41 1.68 2.53 -9.27
C HIS A 41 1.54 3.55 -8.14
N GLU A 42 2.54 4.41 -7.95
CA GLU A 42 2.59 5.34 -6.84
C GLU A 42 1.39 6.29 -6.88
N LYS A 43 0.65 6.31 -5.77
CA LYS A 43 -0.37 7.32 -5.50
C LYS A 43 -0.06 8.03 -4.20
N VAL A 44 0.34 9.29 -4.31
CA VAL A 44 0.48 10.18 -3.16
C VAL A 44 -0.88 10.81 -2.84
N ALA A 45 -1.28 10.76 -1.57
CA ALA A 45 -2.53 11.34 -1.07
C ALA A 45 -2.25 12.30 0.09
N ASP A 46 -2.89 13.47 0.07
CA ASP A 46 -2.89 14.38 1.20
C ASP A 46 -3.79 13.84 2.33
N LEU A 47 -3.26 13.89 3.55
CA LEU A 47 -3.95 13.38 4.74
C LEU A 47 -4.89 14.42 5.35
N GLY A 48 -4.56 15.71 5.21
CA GLY A 48 -5.26 16.81 5.90
C GLY A 48 -4.85 16.96 7.37
N PHE A 49 -3.88 16.16 7.81
CA PHE A 49 -3.24 16.19 9.11
C PHE A 49 -1.78 15.74 8.95
N ASP A 50 -0.96 15.92 9.98
CA ASP A 50 0.40 15.40 10.02
C ASP A 50 0.42 14.06 10.76
N ALA A 51 0.71 12.98 10.04
CA ALA A 51 0.70 11.61 10.54
C ALA A 51 1.72 11.34 11.65
N ALA A 52 2.73 12.20 11.82
CA ALA A 52 3.73 12.05 12.87
C ALA A 52 3.23 12.48 14.26
N ASN A 53 2.13 13.27 14.33
CA ASN A 53 1.68 13.90 15.58
C ASN A 53 0.71 13.06 16.41
N ALA A 54 0.04 12.08 15.80
CA ALA A 54 -0.94 11.22 16.47
C ALA A 54 -1.08 9.87 15.77
N TYR A 55 -1.64 8.89 16.47
CA TYR A 55 -2.02 7.62 15.85
C TYR A 55 -3.23 7.78 14.95
N HIS A 56 -3.17 7.13 13.78
CA HIS A 56 -4.24 7.02 12.80
C HIS A 56 -4.36 5.58 12.32
N THR A 57 -5.52 5.21 11.78
CA THR A 57 -5.75 3.87 11.23
C THR A 57 -5.55 3.88 9.72
N TYR A 58 -4.63 3.05 9.24
CA TYR A 58 -4.36 2.85 7.82
C TYR A 58 -4.72 1.43 7.44
N ALA A 59 -5.36 1.25 6.30
CA ALA A 59 -5.77 -0.06 5.84
C ALA A 59 -5.75 -0.14 4.31
N PHE A 60 -5.60 -1.36 3.81
CA PHE A 60 -6.02 -1.71 2.46
C PHE A 60 -6.92 -2.95 2.48
N ASP A 61 -7.91 -2.97 1.60
CA ASP A 61 -8.75 -4.13 1.31
C ASP A 61 -8.32 -4.68 -0.05
N TRP A 62 -7.67 -5.84 -0.02
CA TRP A 62 -7.15 -6.54 -1.19
C TRP A 62 -8.12 -7.64 -1.61
N GLN A 63 -8.68 -7.47 -2.80
CA GLN A 63 -9.65 -8.37 -3.44
C GLN A 63 -9.11 -8.79 -4.81
N PRO A 64 -9.64 -9.88 -5.42
CA PRO A 64 -9.10 -10.40 -6.70
C PRO A 64 -8.99 -9.36 -7.83
N ASN A 65 -9.88 -8.37 -7.86
CA ASN A 65 -9.97 -7.38 -8.93
C ASN A 65 -9.73 -5.94 -8.47
N SER A 66 -9.41 -5.73 -7.18
CA SER A 66 -9.17 -4.37 -6.69
C SER A 66 -8.38 -4.34 -5.40
N ILE A 67 -7.61 -3.26 -5.23
CA ILE A 67 -7.11 -2.85 -3.91
C ILE A 67 -7.74 -1.51 -3.57
N LYS A 68 -8.26 -1.37 -2.35
CA LYS A 68 -8.80 -0.11 -1.84
C LYS A 68 -8.01 0.32 -0.61
N TRP A 69 -7.50 1.54 -0.60
CA TRP A 69 -6.78 2.09 0.56
C TRP A 69 -7.64 3.06 1.35
N TYR A 70 -7.53 2.99 2.67
CA TYR A 70 -8.31 3.75 3.62
C TYR A 70 -7.42 4.47 4.63
N VAL A 71 -7.86 5.65 5.05
CA VAL A 71 -7.30 6.42 6.18
C VAL A 71 -8.46 6.75 7.11
N ASP A 72 -8.39 6.29 8.36
CA ASP A 72 -9.45 6.44 9.38
C ASP A 72 -10.82 5.97 8.86
N GLY A 73 -10.84 4.84 8.16
CA GLY A 73 -12.03 4.25 7.54
C GLY A 73 -12.54 4.98 6.28
N GLN A 74 -11.95 6.12 5.91
CA GLN A 74 -12.30 6.85 4.70
C GLN A 74 -11.52 6.34 3.49
N LEU A 75 -12.22 5.99 2.42
CA LEU A 75 -11.61 5.56 1.17
C LEU A 75 -10.77 6.70 0.56
N LYS A 76 -9.49 6.44 0.29
CA LYS A 76 -8.55 7.41 -0.31
C LYS A 76 -8.12 7.05 -1.73
N HIS A 77 -8.02 5.76 -2.04
CA HIS A 77 -7.59 5.30 -3.35
C HIS A 77 -8.18 3.93 -3.70
N THR A 78 -8.31 3.66 -4.99
CA THR A 78 -8.70 2.35 -5.53
C THR A 78 -7.86 2.06 -6.76
N ALA A 79 -7.26 0.88 -6.81
CA ALA A 79 -6.61 0.31 -7.99
C ALA A 79 -7.41 -0.89 -8.49
N THR A 80 -7.47 -1.07 -9.81
CA THR A 80 -8.21 -2.16 -10.47
C THR A 80 -7.44 -2.81 -11.63
N SER A 81 -6.18 -2.41 -11.84
CA SER A 81 -5.33 -2.90 -12.93
C SER A 81 -4.20 -3.73 -12.34
N GLN A 82 -3.87 -4.85 -12.99
CA GLN A 82 -2.75 -5.73 -12.60
C GLN A 82 -2.66 -5.94 -11.08
N ILE A 83 -3.71 -6.47 -10.47
CA ILE A 83 -3.76 -6.66 -9.02
C ILE A 83 -2.90 -7.86 -8.61
N PRO A 84 -2.12 -7.78 -7.51
CA PRO A 84 -1.34 -8.89 -7.00
C PRO A 84 -2.24 -10.08 -6.66
N THR A 85 -1.72 -11.29 -6.72
CA THR A 85 -2.52 -12.52 -6.49
C THR A 85 -1.87 -13.50 -5.53
N ASN A 86 -0.57 -13.35 -5.24
CA ASN A 86 0.17 -14.29 -4.41
C ASN A 86 0.12 -13.88 -2.93
N PRO A 87 -0.27 -14.76 -2.00
CA PRO A 87 -0.21 -14.48 -0.57
C PRO A 87 1.20 -14.06 -0.13
N GLY A 88 1.29 -13.00 0.66
CA GLY A 88 2.55 -12.47 1.20
C GLY A 88 2.56 -12.37 2.72
N LYS A 89 3.75 -12.15 3.28
CA LYS A 89 3.95 -11.85 4.70
C LYS A 89 3.56 -10.39 4.95
N ILE A 90 3.06 -10.09 6.14
CA ILE A 90 2.90 -8.71 6.62
C ILE A 90 4.25 -8.22 7.17
N MET A 91 4.65 -7.01 6.82
CA MET A 91 5.94 -6.39 7.16
C MET A 91 5.78 -4.92 7.55
N MET A 92 6.76 -4.38 8.30
CA MET A 92 6.81 -2.99 8.80
C MET A 92 8.22 -2.40 8.67
#